data_AF-A0A8W7P0R3-F1
#
_entry.id   AF-A0A8W7P0R3-F1
#
_cell.length_a   1.000
_cell.length_b   1.000
_cell.length_c   1.000
_cell.angle_alpha   90.00
_cell.angle_beta   90.00
_cell.angle_gamma   90.00
#
_symmetry.space_group_name_H-M   'P 1'
#
loop_
_entity.id
_entity.type
_entity.pdbx_description
1 polymer ?
#
loop_
_entity_poly.entity_id
_entity_poly.type
_entity_poly.pdbx_seq_one_letter_code
_entity_poly.pdbx_strand_id
1 'polypeptide(L)'
;MCSNCLPFTLYSMCLFCPSSCRPTIVTDPSTSQNVKIENFSTSWSDGMAFCALIHHFLPDAFDFSKLTPQQRRHNFTLAFRVADEKAGIAPLLDVDDMVAMRKPDWKCVFTYVQSIYRRFKNEI
;
A
#
# COMPACT_ATOMS: atom_id res chain seq x y z
N MET A 1 9.05 -3.90 32.81
CA MET A 1 9.66 -2.62 32.44
C MET A 1 10.28 -2.77 31.07
N CYS A 2 9.63 -2.27 30.01
CA CYS A 2 10.30 -2.00 28.74
C CYS A 2 10.50 -0.50 28.67
N SER A 3 11.66 -0.06 29.14
CA SER A 3 12.13 1.31 29.04
C SER A 3 12.63 1.52 27.62
N ASN A 4 11.81 2.17 26.78
CA ASN A 4 12.21 3.07 25.69
C ASN A 4 10.94 3.59 24.98
N CYS A 5 10.00 4.14 25.74
CA CYS A 5 8.98 5.02 25.21
C CYS A 5 9.62 6.37 24.94
N LEU A 6 10.09 6.59 23.71
CA LEU A 6 10.25 7.95 23.20
C LEU A 6 8.86 8.52 22.88
N PRO A 7 8.53 9.74 23.35
CA PRO A 7 7.24 10.35 23.11
C PRO A 7 7.32 11.11 21.79
N PHE A 8 6.73 10.57 20.73
CA PHE A 8 6.39 11.37 19.56
C PHE A 8 4.98 11.03 19.07
N THR A 9 4.10 11.97 19.35
CA THR A 9 2.81 12.22 18.72
C THR A 9 2.78 11.78 17.26
N LEU A 10 1.86 10.88 16.91
CA LEU A 10 1.09 10.92 15.67
C LEU A 10 -0.03 9.88 15.77
N TYR A 11 -1.26 10.39 15.92
CA TYR A 11 -2.49 9.63 15.86
C TYR A 11 -2.52 8.67 14.65
N SER A 12 -3.04 7.47 14.93
CA SER A 12 -3.44 6.38 14.04
C SER A 12 -2.34 5.64 13.26
N MET A 13 -1.63 4.76 13.98
CA MET A 13 -1.20 3.47 13.42
C MET A 13 -1.84 2.35 14.24
N CYS A 14 -3.17 2.18 14.14
CA CYS A 14 -3.84 0.93 14.51
C CYS A 14 -3.60 -0.20 13.49
N LEU A 15 -2.49 -0.16 12.74
CA LEU A 15 -2.10 -1.22 11.81
C LEU A 15 -1.17 -2.26 12.43
N PHE A 16 -0.70 -2.07 13.67
CA PHE A 16 0.29 -2.95 14.30
C PHE A 16 -0.12 -3.41 15.70
N CYS A 17 -1.13 -4.29 15.74
CA CYS A 17 -1.20 -5.30 16.78
C CYS A 17 -1.18 -6.68 16.09
N PRO A 18 -0.09 -7.47 16.19
CA PRO A 18 0.02 -8.77 15.52
C PRO A 18 -1.01 -9.82 15.97
N SER A 19 -1.85 -9.51 16.97
CA SER A 19 -2.93 -10.37 17.48
C SER A 19 -4.34 -9.93 17.06
N SER A 20 -4.48 -8.86 16.26
CA SER A 20 -5.81 -8.35 15.82
C SER A 20 -5.73 -7.60 14.49
N CYS A 21 -5.13 -8.23 13.47
CA CYS A 21 -5.29 -7.78 12.09
C CYS A 21 -6.76 -7.93 11.67
N ARG A 22 -7.59 -6.93 11.97
CA ARG A 22 -8.90 -6.81 11.34
C ARG A 22 -8.65 -6.51 9.86
N PRO A 23 -9.34 -7.21 8.93
CA PRO A 23 -9.29 -6.85 7.52
C PRO A 23 -9.62 -5.37 7.37
N THR A 24 -8.71 -4.59 6.82
CA THR A 24 -9.01 -3.20 6.46
C THR A 24 -9.45 -3.27 5.00
N ILE A 25 -10.75 -3.12 4.77
CA ILE A 25 -11.26 -2.93 3.41
C ILE A 25 -10.88 -1.50 3.06
N VAL A 26 -10.00 -1.31 2.07
CA VAL A 26 -9.78 0.00 1.50
C VAL A 26 -10.96 0.24 0.57
N THR A 27 -12.00 0.85 1.11
CA THR A 27 -13.16 1.31 0.34
C THR A 27 -12.82 2.68 -0.20
N ASP A 28 -12.48 2.77 -1.48
CA ASP A 28 -12.58 4.03 -2.19
C ASP A 28 -14.07 4.29 -2.46
N PRO A 29 -14.68 5.35 -1.88
CA PRO A 29 -16.11 5.62 -2.04
C PRO A 29 -16.51 5.95 -3.49
N SER A 30 -15.54 6.20 -4.39
CA SER A 30 -15.79 6.52 -5.79
C SER A 30 -15.83 5.31 -6.73
N THR A 31 -15.44 4.11 -6.27
CA THR A 31 -15.34 2.92 -7.13
C THR A 31 -15.98 1.67 -6.52
N SER A 32 -16.68 0.86 -7.34
CA SER A 32 -17.33 -0.39 -6.91
C SER A 32 -16.35 -1.54 -6.60
N GLN A 33 -15.05 -1.29 -6.64
CA GLN A 33 -14.01 -2.29 -6.44
C GLN A 33 -13.49 -2.24 -5.00
N ASN A 34 -14.14 -3.00 -4.13
CA ASN A 34 -13.70 -3.15 -2.73
C ASN A 34 -12.41 -3.99 -2.67
N VAL A 35 -11.27 -3.37 -2.39
CA VAL A 35 -10.02 -4.10 -2.14
C VAL A 35 -9.98 -4.54 -0.68
N LYS A 36 -10.03 -5.86 -0.46
CA LYS A 36 -9.95 -6.44 0.89
C LYS A 36 -8.50 -6.74 1.24
N ILE A 37 -7.95 -6.01 2.19
CA ILE A 37 -6.60 -6.24 2.71
C ILE A 37 -6.69 -6.96 4.05
N GLU A 38 -6.31 -8.23 4.06
CA GLU A 38 -6.31 -9.09 5.26
C GLU A 38 -4.91 -9.31 5.82
N ASN A 39 -3.89 -9.14 4.99
CA ASN A 39 -2.50 -9.37 5.35
C ASN A 39 -1.55 -8.49 4.52
N PHE A 40 -0.27 -8.44 4.90
CA PHE A 40 0.78 -7.73 4.15
C PHE A 40 1.53 -8.64 3.16
N SER A 41 0.92 -9.74 2.72
CA SER A 41 1.52 -10.70 1.78
C SER A 41 0.64 -10.90 0.54
N THR A 42 -0.18 -11.94 0.51
CA THR A 42 -1.04 -12.30 -0.62
C THR A 42 -2.07 -11.22 -0.98
N SER A 43 -2.58 -10.45 0.00
CA SER A 43 -3.51 -9.33 -0.29
C SER A 43 -2.88 -8.19 -1.10
N TRP A 44 -1.55 -8.17 -1.22
CA TRP A 44 -0.80 -7.18 -2.01
C TRP A 44 -0.21 -7.77 -3.28
N SER A 45 -0.44 -9.05 -3.55
CA SER A 45 0.17 -9.79 -4.67
C SER A 45 -0.42 -9.47 -6.05
N ASP A 46 -1.56 -8.79 -6.09
CA ASP A 46 -2.27 -8.41 -7.33
C ASP A 46 -2.05 -6.95 -7.74
N GLY A 47 -1.36 -6.16 -6.91
CA GLY A 47 -1.09 -4.74 -7.11
C GLY A 47 -2.28 -3.82 -6.86
N MET A 48 -3.50 -4.34 -6.65
CA MET A 48 -4.70 -3.51 -6.44
C MET A 48 -4.62 -2.76 -5.12
N ALA A 49 -4.06 -3.38 -4.08
CA ALA A 49 -3.85 -2.75 -2.78
C ALA A 49 -2.89 -1.54 -2.84
N PHE A 50 -1.84 -1.62 -3.66
CA PHE A 50 -0.93 -0.49 -3.88
C PHE A 50 -1.60 0.63 -4.65
N CYS A 51 -2.34 0.31 -5.72
CA CYS A 51 -3.11 1.29 -6.46
C CYS A 51 -4.15 1.99 -5.56
N ALA A 52 -4.88 1.23 -4.75
CA ALA A 52 -5.89 1.79 -3.85
C ALA A 52 -5.25 2.72 -2.79
N LEU A 53 -4.09 2.34 -2.25
CA LEU A 53 -3.34 3.16 -1.30
C LEU A 53 -2.92 4.50 -1.91
N ILE A 54 -2.39 4.49 -3.14
CA ILE A 54 -1.95 5.72 -3.81
C ILE A 54 -3.15 6.57 -4.21
N HIS A 55 -4.21 5.96 -4.75
CA HIS A 55 -5.45 6.65 -5.12
C HIS A 55 -6.12 7.32 -3.91
N HIS A 56 -5.99 6.75 -2.71
CA HIS A 56 -6.47 7.39 -1.48
C HIS A 56 -5.80 8.74 -1.20
N PHE A 57 -4.51 8.88 -1.47
CA PHE A 57 -3.78 10.14 -1.29
C PHE A 57 -3.83 11.05 -2.52
N LEU A 58 -3.89 10.45 -3.72
CA LEU A 58 -3.86 11.12 -5.01
C LEU A 58 -4.97 10.56 -5.92
N PRO A 59 -6.24 10.91 -5.68
CA PRO A 59 -7.36 10.41 -6.49
C PRO A 59 -7.24 10.82 -7.97
N ASP A 60 -6.62 11.97 -8.25
CA ASP A 60 -6.44 12.50 -9.60
C ASP A 60 -5.24 11.90 -10.36
N ALA A 61 -4.49 10.97 -9.75
CA ALA A 61 -3.28 10.43 -10.37
C ALA A 61 -3.57 9.42 -11.49
N PHE A 62 -4.62 8.61 -11.35
CA PHE A 62 -5.05 7.62 -12.34
C PHE A 62 -6.47 7.12 -12.07
N ASP A 63 -7.10 6.56 -13.09
CA ASP A 63 -8.45 6.03 -13.00
C ASP A 63 -8.46 4.61 -12.40
N PHE A 64 -8.73 4.51 -11.11
CA PHE A 64 -8.79 3.23 -10.39
C PHE A 64 -9.90 2.31 -10.93
N SER A 65 -11.00 2.85 -11.46
CA SER A 65 -12.15 2.07 -11.94
C SER A 65 -11.83 1.17 -13.14
N LYS A 66 -10.79 1.52 -13.89
CA LYS A 66 -10.32 0.77 -15.07
C LYS A 66 -9.34 -0.36 -14.71
N LEU A 67 -8.87 -0.42 -13.47
CA LEU A 67 -7.91 -1.42 -13.04
C LEU A 67 -8.60 -2.74 -12.74
N THR A 68 -7.86 -3.83 -12.93
CA THR A 68 -8.37 -5.18 -12.70
C THR A 68 -7.31 -6.03 -12.00
N PRO A 69 -7.66 -6.91 -11.05
CA PRO A 69 -6.69 -7.74 -10.32
C PRO A 69 -5.96 -8.75 -11.22
N GLN A 70 -6.47 -9.02 -12.43
CA GLN A 70 -5.84 -9.88 -13.43
C GLN A 70 -4.59 -9.24 -14.02
N GLN A 71 -4.54 -7.90 -14.11
CA GLN A 71 -3.44 -7.15 -14.73
C GLN A 71 -2.33 -6.80 -13.73
N ARG A 72 -1.85 -7.81 -12.98
CA ARG A 72 -0.87 -7.63 -11.87
C ARG A 72 0.34 -6.76 -12.24
N ARG A 73 1.00 -7.08 -13.36
CA ARG A 73 2.18 -6.33 -13.84
C ARG A 73 1.86 -4.86 -14.07
N HIS A 74 0.72 -4.59 -14.71
CA HIS A 74 0.27 -3.23 -14.98
C HIS A 74 -0.01 -2.48 -13.68
N ASN A 75 -0.72 -3.11 -12.74
CA ASN A 75 -1.06 -2.51 -11.45
C ASN A 75 0.20 -2.12 -10.65
N PHE A 76 1.16 -3.04 -10.51
CA PHE A 76 2.42 -2.74 -9.82
C PHE A 76 3.21 -1.63 -10.52
N THR A 77 3.36 -1.72 -11.84
CA THR A 77 4.08 -0.70 -12.62
C THR A 77 3.45 0.66 -12.46
N LEU A 78 2.12 0.75 -12.55
CA LEU A 78 1.37 1.99 -12.42
C LEU A 78 1.54 2.57 -11.02
N ALA A 79 1.32 1.76 -9.98
CA ALA A 79 1.46 2.21 -8.59
C ALA A 79 2.87 2.75 -8.31
N PHE A 80 3.90 1.98 -8.64
CA PHE A 80 5.28 2.36 -8.32
C PHE A 80 5.73 3.58 -9.13
N ARG A 81 5.36 3.65 -10.42
CA ARG A 81 5.64 4.82 -11.26
C ARG A 81 4.97 6.07 -10.71
N VAL A 82 3.69 5.99 -10.34
CA VAL A 82 2.95 7.15 -9.82
C VAL A 82 3.51 7.59 -8.47
N ALA A 83 3.87 6.64 -7.59
CA ALA A 83 4.51 6.95 -6.31
C ALA A 83 5.86 7.68 -6.49
N ASP A 84 6.64 7.29 -7.49
CA ASP A 84 7.89 7.95 -7.84
C ASP A 84 7.65 9.33 -8.48
N GLU A 85 6.85 9.42 -9.55
CA GLU A 85 6.62 10.67 -10.28
C GLU A 85 5.90 11.74 -9.45
N LYS A 86 4.95 11.36 -8.60
CA LYS A 86 4.11 12.31 -7.85
C LYS A 86 4.63 12.59 -6.44
N ALA A 87 5.29 11.62 -5.82
CA ALA A 87 5.73 11.74 -4.44
C ALA A 87 7.24 11.52 -4.27
N GLY A 88 8.00 11.24 -5.33
CA GLY A 88 9.44 10.99 -5.26
C GLY A 88 9.79 9.75 -4.44
N ILE A 89 8.89 8.77 -4.36
CA ILE A 89 9.10 7.53 -3.60
C ILE A 89 9.76 6.51 -4.52
N ALA A 90 11.07 6.31 -4.33
CA ALA A 90 11.79 5.28 -5.05
C ALA A 90 11.16 3.89 -4.82
N PRO A 91 10.95 3.08 -5.88
CA PRO A 91 10.41 1.74 -5.74
C PRO A 91 11.38 0.85 -4.96
N LEU A 92 10.95 0.33 -3.81
CA LEU A 92 11.73 -0.64 -3.02
C LEU A 92 11.45 -2.09 -3.43
N LEU A 93 10.41 -2.31 -4.23
CA LEU A 93 9.98 -3.62 -4.71
C LEU A 93 10.13 -3.64 -6.23
N ASP A 94 10.68 -4.73 -6.74
CA ASP A 94 10.76 -4.94 -8.18
C ASP A 94 9.45 -5.52 -8.72
N VAL A 95 9.02 -5.02 -9.89
CA VAL A 95 7.74 -5.43 -10.50
C VAL A 95 7.81 -6.88 -10.97
N ASP A 96 8.91 -7.32 -11.57
CA ASP A 96 9.07 -8.67 -12.10
C ASP A 96 9.05 -9.69 -10.95
N ASP A 97 9.74 -9.37 -9.86
CA ASP A 97 9.74 -10.18 -8.64
C ASP A 97 8.34 -10.32 -8.03
N MET A 98 7.60 -9.20 -7.92
CA MET A 98 6.24 -9.20 -7.36
C MET A 98 5.24 -9.93 -8.25
N VAL A 99 5.41 -9.90 -9.57
CA VAL A 99 4.55 -10.63 -10.51
C VAL A 99 4.86 -12.13 -10.48
N ALA A 100 6.14 -12.51 -10.39
CA ALA A 100 6.58 -13.90 -10.29
C ALA A 100 6.16 -14.52 -8.95
N MET A 101 6.26 -13.77 -7.85
CA MET A 101 5.93 -14.24 -6.50
C MET A 101 4.45 -14.02 -6.17
N ARG A 102 3.68 -15.10 -6.11
CA ARG A 102 2.27 -15.05 -5.64
C ARG A 102 2.13 -14.71 -4.15
N LYS A 103 3.21 -14.85 -3.38
CA LYS A 103 3.25 -14.54 -1.95
C LYS A 103 4.53 -13.75 -1.66
N PRO A 104 4.49 -12.41 -1.77
CA PRO A 104 5.64 -11.58 -1.45
C PRO A 104 5.95 -11.62 0.05
N ASP A 105 7.22 -11.34 0.40
CA ASP A 105 7.62 -11.23 1.81
C ASP A 105 6.91 -10.04 2.46
N TRP A 106 6.23 -10.31 3.57
CA TRP A 106 5.40 -9.31 4.23
C TRP A 106 6.20 -8.15 4.81
N LYS A 107 7.47 -8.36 5.16
CA LYS A 107 8.36 -7.30 5.66
C LYS A 107 8.71 -6.33 4.54
N CYS A 108 9.05 -6.85 3.36
CA CYS A 108 9.36 -6.01 2.19
C CYS A 108 8.14 -5.17 1.78
N VAL A 109 6.97 -5.79 1.67
CA VAL A 109 5.71 -5.09 1.39
C VAL A 109 5.41 -4.04 2.45
N PHE A 110 5.52 -4.41 3.73
CA PHE A 110 5.28 -3.51 4.84
C PHE A 110 6.21 -2.29 4.83
N THR A 111 7.52 -2.49 4.66
CA THR A 111 8.51 -1.42 4.60
C THR A 111 8.19 -0.45 3.46
N TYR A 112 7.79 -0.96 2.30
CA TYR A 112 7.42 -0.10 1.18
C TYR A 112 6.14 0.70 1.44
N VAL A 113 5.09 0.06 1.97
CA VAL A 113 3.84 0.74 2.37
C VAL A 113 4.09 1.82 3.42
N GLN A 114 4.97 1.56 4.40
CA GLN A 114 5.38 2.55 5.38
C GLN A 114 6.08 3.75 4.76
N SER A 115 6.95 3.52 3.77
CA SER A 115 7.64 4.59 3.04
C SER A 115 6.63 5.49 2.31
N ILE A 116 5.66 4.88 1.62
CA ILE A 116 4.56 5.59 0.96
C ILE A 116 3.78 6.45 1.97
N TYR A 117 3.31 5.84 3.06
CA TYR A 117 2.49 6.53 4.04
C TYR A 117 3.25 7.68 4.72
N ARG A 118 4.53 7.46 5.06
CA ARG A 118 5.38 8.51 5.66
C ARG A 118 5.57 9.67 4.70
N ARG A 119 5.78 9.40 3.42
CA ARG A 119 5.98 10.44 2.42
C ARG A 119 4.74 11.31 2.24
N PHE A 120 3.56 10.69 2.09
CA PHE A 120 2.30 11.41 1.92
C PHE A 120 1.83 12.11 3.21
N LYS A 121 2.09 11.54 4.39
CA LYS A 121 1.72 12.17 5.66
C LYS A 121 2.62 13.34 6.06
N ASN A 122 3.86 13.38 5.58
CA ASN A 122 4.80 14.48 5.86
C ASN A 122 4.62 15.69 4.94
N GLU A 123 3.85 15.59 3.85
CA GLU A 123 3.53 16.72 2.95
C GLU A 123 2.14 17.32 3.15
N ILE A 124 1.43 16.88 4.19
CA ILE A 124 0.15 17.47 4.62
C ILE A 124 0.36 18.23 5.91
#